data_AF-A0A0F4JCP9-F1
#
_entry.id   AF-A0A0F4JCP9-F1
#
_cell.length_a   1.000
_cell.length_b   1.000
_cell.length_c   1.000
_cell.angle_alpha   90.00
_cell.angle_beta   90.00
_cell.angle_gamma   90.00
#
_symmetry.space_group_name_H-M   'P 1'
#
loop_
_entity.id
_entity.type
_entity.pdbx_description
1 polymer ?
#
loop_
_entity_poly.entity_id
_entity_poly.type
_entity_poly.pdbx_seq_one_letter_code
_entity_poly.pdbx_strand_id
1 'polypeptide(L)'
;MADAPYDAASARAGAVPWVARGAFVTELLTLRAEGRSGEAHALLCEAALWPAGELPGLAEELGHAGLAADWTTLLWEAASLPPDRLAAAAGALGEAGREEDADRLLPQGVARPAAEVAEAALALGAAGRDRETRALLEAFVRLRTADETAALARHDPHWFTPRLL
;
A
#
# COMPACT_ATOMS: atom_id res chain seq x y z
N MET A 1 30.34 23.58 16.83
CA MET A 1 29.67 22.55 17.64
C MET A 1 28.23 22.99 17.81
N ALA A 2 27.42 22.80 16.77
CA ALA A 2 25.99 23.04 16.79
C ALA A 2 25.33 21.67 16.70
N ASP A 3 24.61 21.33 17.75
CA ASP A 3 23.83 20.11 17.89
C ASP A 3 22.70 20.17 16.85
N ALA A 4 22.72 19.24 15.88
CA ALA A 4 21.62 19.10 14.93
C ALA A 4 20.49 18.33 15.64
N PRO A 5 19.23 18.75 15.53
CA PRO A 5 18.15 18.08 16.22
C PRO A 5 18.02 16.64 15.69
N TYR A 6 18.21 15.69 16.59
CA TYR A 6 17.93 14.27 16.35
C TYR A 6 16.45 14.14 15.96
N ASP A 7 16.20 13.88 14.68
CA ASP A 7 14.88 13.76 14.10
C ASP A 7 14.17 12.53 14.69
N ALA A 8 13.01 12.74 15.32
CA ALA A 8 12.16 11.68 15.84
C ALA A 8 11.73 10.66 14.76
N ALA A 9 11.78 11.04 13.47
CA ALA A 9 11.59 10.12 12.35
C ALA A 9 12.72 9.08 12.24
N SER A 10 13.96 9.45 12.58
CA SER A 10 15.11 8.52 12.63
C SER A 10 15.01 7.52 13.79
N ALA A 11 14.33 7.89 14.89
CA ALA A 11 14.06 6.98 16.00
C ALA A 11 13.05 5.88 15.63
N ARG A 12 12.07 6.18 14.75
CA ARG A 12 11.09 5.20 14.25
C ARG A 12 11.68 4.26 13.21
N ALA A 13 12.73 4.68 12.50
CA ALA A 13 13.47 3.84 11.55
C ALA A 13 14.29 2.71 12.21
N GLY A 14 14.45 2.74 13.55
CA GLY A 14 15.16 1.72 14.32
C GLY A 14 14.27 0.70 15.05
N ALA A 15 12.94 0.82 14.97
CA ALA A 15 12.06 -0.18 15.55
C ALA A 15 12.09 -1.43 14.67
N VAL A 16 12.43 -2.58 15.26
CA VAL A 16 12.38 -3.84 14.53
C VAL A 16 10.94 -4.04 14.08
N PRO A 17 10.65 -4.25 12.78
CA PRO A 17 9.29 -4.06 12.28
C PRO A 17 8.23 -4.96 12.92
N TRP A 18 8.61 -6.14 13.43
CA TRP A 18 7.72 -7.02 14.19
C TRP A 18 7.33 -6.47 15.57
N VAL A 19 8.17 -5.67 16.23
CA VAL A 19 7.86 -5.01 17.51
C VAL A 19 6.79 -3.94 17.31
N ALA A 20 6.89 -3.17 16.21
CA ALA A 20 5.90 -2.16 15.86
C ALA A 20 4.53 -2.81 15.56
N ARG A 21 4.51 -3.93 14.83
CA ARG A 21 3.29 -4.70 14.55
C ARG A 21 2.64 -5.26 15.82
N GLY A 22 3.41 -5.88 16.71
CA GLY A 22 2.88 -6.43 17.96
C GLY A 22 2.31 -5.36 18.90
N ALA A 23 2.97 -4.21 18.99
CA ALA A 23 2.47 -3.05 19.76
C ALA A 23 1.15 -2.53 19.18
N PHE A 24 1.08 -2.38 17.85
CA PHE A 24 -0.15 -1.98 17.15
C PHE A 24 -1.33 -2.93 17.43
N VAL A 25 -1.12 -4.24 17.31
CA VAL A 25 -2.20 -5.23 17.54
C VAL A 25 -2.69 -5.17 18.99
N THR A 26 -1.77 -5.02 19.95
CA THR A 26 -2.11 -4.90 21.37
C THR A 26 -2.95 -3.65 21.67
N GLU A 27 -2.55 -2.52 21.08
CA GLU A 27 -3.27 -1.26 21.24
C GLU A 27 -4.66 -1.32 20.59
N LEU A 28 -4.74 -1.88 19.38
CA LEU A 28 -6.00 -2.04 18.67
C LEU A 28 -6.99 -2.93 19.46
N LEU A 29 -6.53 -4.05 20.03
CA LEU A 29 -7.35 -4.90 20.89
C LEU A 29 -7.87 -4.16 22.11
N THR A 30 -7.02 -3.34 22.73
CA THR A 30 -7.39 -2.54 23.91
C THR A 30 -8.47 -1.53 23.55
N LEU A 31 -8.29 -0.77 22.46
CA LEU A 31 -9.27 0.19 21.98
C LEU A 31 -10.62 -0.48 21.64
N ARG A 32 -10.58 -1.68 21.04
CA ARG A 32 -11.80 -2.47 20.74
C ARG A 32 -12.49 -2.95 22.02
N ALA A 33 -11.74 -3.44 23.00
CA ALA A 33 -12.28 -3.88 24.29
C ALA A 33 -12.92 -2.72 25.08
N GLU A 34 -12.37 -1.51 24.95
CA GLU A 34 -12.89 -0.29 25.57
C GLU A 34 -14.04 0.36 24.77
N GLY A 35 -14.41 -0.18 23.60
CA GLY A 35 -15.45 0.38 22.74
C GLY A 35 -15.05 1.70 22.04
N ARG A 36 -13.76 2.04 22.01
CA ARG A 36 -13.20 3.28 21.46
C ARG A 36 -13.01 3.19 19.95
N SER A 37 -14.12 2.99 19.23
CA SER A 37 -14.08 2.65 17.80
C SER A 37 -13.44 3.70 16.90
N GLY A 38 -13.59 4.99 17.22
CA GLY A 38 -13.01 6.08 16.45
C GLY A 38 -11.48 6.13 16.54
N GLU A 39 -10.92 5.86 17.72
CA GLU A 39 -9.47 5.84 17.93
C GLU A 39 -8.84 4.61 17.29
N ALA A 40 -9.51 3.46 17.38
CA ALA A 40 -9.11 2.27 16.66
C ALA A 40 -9.12 2.48 15.13
N HIS A 41 -10.09 3.24 14.61
CA HIS A 41 -10.11 3.60 13.19
C HIS A 41 -8.95 4.54 12.82
N ALA A 42 -8.65 5.56 13.63
CA ALA A 42 -7.50 6.43 13.41
C ALA A 42 -6.18 5.63 13.39
N LEU A 43 -6.03 4.68 14.32
CA LEU A 43 -4.88 3.79 14.37
C LEU A 43 -4.74 2.95 13.08
N LEU A 44 -5.86 2.42 12.56
CA LEU A 44 -5.88 1.70 11.27
C LEU A 44 -5.48 2.59 10.08
N CYS A 45 -5.95 3.85 10.04
CA CYS A 45 -5.55 4.82 9.02
C CYS A 45 -4.04 5.12 9.08
N GLU A 46 -3.46 5.23 10.28
CA GLU A 46 -2.01 5.40 10.44
C GLU A 46 -1.23 4.20 9.92
N ALA A 47 -1.71 2.98 10.19
CA ALA A 47 -1.08 1.75 9.70
C ALA A 47 -1.16 1.60 8.18
N ALA A 48 -2.23 2.10 7.54
CA ALA A 48 -2.33 2.13 6.08
C ALA A 48 -1.19 2.94 5.42
N LEU A 49 -0.63 3.94 6.13
CA LEU A 49 0.46 4.79 5.65
C LEU A 49 1.86 4.20 5.86
N TRP A 50 1.97 3.06 6.55
CA TRP A 50 3.25 2.40 6.79
C TRP A 50 3.95 2.00 5.48
N PRO A 51 5.26 1.73 5.51
CA PRO A 51 5.95 1.16 4.35
C PRO A 51 5.23 -0.11 3.87
N ALA A 52 4.96 -0.21 2.57
CA ALA A 52 4.14 -1.27 2.00
C ALA A 52 4.62 -2.68 2.33
N GLY A 53 5.94 -2.87 2.48
CA GLY A 53 6.54 -4.15 2.88
C GLY A 53 6.11 -4.65 4.27
N GLU A 54 5.54 -3.79 5.12
CA GLU A 54 5.05 -4.16 6.45
C GLU A 54 3.64 -4.74 6.43
N LEU A 55 2.85 -4.45 5.38
CA LEU A 55 1.44 -4.85 5.32
C LEU A 55 1.23 -6.37 5.35
N PRO A 56 2.01 -7.20 4.64
CA PRO A 56 1.85 -8.65 4.73
C PRO A 56 2.06 -9.18 6.15
N GLY A 57 3.14 -8.73 6.80
CA GLY A 57 3.45 -9.12 8.16
C GLY A 57 2.43 -8.60 9.19
N LEU A 58 1.83 -7.43 8.93
CA LEU A 58 0.76 -6.91 9.78
C LEU A 58 -0.53 -7.73 9.62
N ALA A 59 -0.84 -8.15 8.40
CA ALA A 59 -2.00 -8.97 8.12
C ALA A 59 -1.92 -10.35 8.78
N GLU A 60 -0.72 -10.95 8.83
CA GLU A 60 -0.48 -12.17 9.60
C GLU A 60 -0.81 -11.95 11.09
N GLU A 61 -0.25 -10.93 11.72
CA GLU A 61 -0.47 -10.64 13.15
C GLU A 61 -1.95 -10.37 13.47
N LEU A 62 -2.64 -9.58 12.62
CA LEU A 62 -4.08 -9.34 12.76
C LEU A 62 -4.90 -10.63 12.59
N GLY A 63 -4.50 -11.51 11.67
CA GLY A 63 -5.11 -12.82 11.48
C GLY A 63 -4.99 -13.71 12.71
N HIS A 64 -3.78 -13.79 13.29
CA HIS A 64 -3.54 -14.54 14.53
C HIS A 64 -4.34 -13.99 15.73
N ALA A 65 -4.56 -12.67 15.76
CA ALA A 65 -5.36 -11.99 16.79
C ALA A 65 -6.88 -12.06 16.55
N GLY A 66 -7.35 -12.64 15.44
CA GLY A 66 -8.78 -12.71 15.10
C GLY A 66 -9.39 -11.39 14.60
N LEU A 67 -8.56 -10.43 14.16
CA LEU A 67 -8.95 -9.07 13.75
C LEU A 67 -9.16 -8.96 12.23
N ALA A 68 -9.78 -9.96 11.61
CA ALA A 68 -10.00 -9.99 10.16
C ALA A 68 -10.88 -8.84 9.66
N ALA A 69 -11.82 -8.36 10.48
CA ALA A 69 -12.65 -7.20 10.17
C ALA A 69 -11.81 -5.91 10.12
N ASP A 70 -10.91 -5.71 11.09
CA ASP A 70 -10.00 -4.57 11.11
C ASP A 70 -9.00 -4.61 9.96
N TRP A 71 -8.51 -5.81 9.60
CA TRP A 71 -7.70 -5.98 8.39
C TRP A 71 -8.46 -5.52 7.13
N THR A 72 -9.75 -5.86 7.02
CA THR A 72 -10.59 -5.40 5.91
C THR A 72 -10.74 -3.88 5.90
N THR A 73 -10.90 -3.26 7.07
CA THR A 73 -10.93 -1.78 7.20
C THR A 73 -9.61 -1.15 6.77
N LEU A 74 -8.47 -1.69 7.22
CA LEU A 74 -7.16 -1.17 6.83
C LEU A 74 -6.96 -1.25 5.31
N LEU A 75 -7.32 -2.37 4.68
CA LEU A 75 -7.28 -2.48 3.22
C LEU A 75 -8.14 -1.40 2.54
N TRP A 76 -9.29 -1.06 3.10
CA TRP A 76 -10.13 0.00 2.54
C TRP A 76 -9.47 1.38 2.61
N GLU A 77 -8.77 1.68 3.71
CA GLU A 77 -7.97 2.90 3.85
C GLU A 77 -6.77 2.90 2.88
N ALA A 78 -6.07 1.78 2.77
CA ALA A 78 -4.94 1.62 1.85
C ALA A 78 -5.38 1.77 0.37
N ALA A 79 -6.60 1.35 0.04
CA ALA A 79 -7.20 1.51 -1.29
C ALA A 79 -7.46 2.98 -1.65
N SER A 80 -7.52 3.87 -0.66
CA SER A 80 -7.73 5.32 -0.83
C SER A 80 -6.42 6.11 -0.96
N LEU A 81 -5.26 5.45 -0.89
CA LEU A 81 -3.95 6.09 -0.99
C LEU A 81 -3.63 6.54 -2.44
N PRO A 82 -2.65 7.45 -2.62
CA PRO A 82 -2.13 7.79 -3.94
C PRO A 82 -1.66 6.56 -4.73
N PRO A 83 -1.71 6.59 -6.08
CA PRO A 83 -1.49 5.40 -6.91
C PRO A 83 -0.14 4.70 -6.69
N ASP A 84 0.91 5.46 -6.40
CA ASP A 84 2.24 4.94 -6.13
C ASP A 84 2.27 4.12 -4.83
N ARG A 85 1.54 4.55 -3.81
CA ARG A 85 1.40 3.87 -2.52
C ARG A 85 0.49 2.66 -2.62
N LEU A 86 -0.61 2.78 -3.36
CA LEU A 86 -1.53 1.68 -3.64
C LEU A 86 -0.81 0.53 -4.37
N ALA A 87 -0.02 0.84 -5.41
CA ALA A 87 0.75 -0.15 -6.15
C ALA A 87 1.82 -0.82 -5.29
N ALA A 88 2.52 -0.04 -4.45
CA ALA A 88 3.49 -0.60 -3.51
C ALA A 88 2.82 -1.60 -2.56
N ALA A 89 1.64 -1.26 -2.01
CA ALA A 89 0.86 -2.14 -1.13
C ALA A 89 0.40 -3.42 -1.85
N ALA A 90 -0.18 -3.30 -3.04
CA ALA A 90 -0.63 -4.45 -3.83
C ALA A 90 0.55 -5.36 -4.23
N GLY A 91 1.69 -4.79 -4.63
CA GLY A 91 2.90 -5.53 -4.95
C GLY A 91 3.49 -6.27 -3.73
N ALA A 92 3.52 -5.61 -2.57
CA ALA A 92 3.99 -6.25 -1.33
C ALA A 92 3.09 -7.42 -0.90
N LEU A 93 1.76 -7.27 -1.02
CA LEU A 93 0.81 -8.34 -0.72
C LEU A 93 0.91 -9.50 -1.73
N GLY A 94 1.02 -9.21 -3.03
CA GLY A 94 1.19 -10.24 -4.06
C GLY A 94 2.48 -11.04 -3.89
N GLU A 95 3.61 -10.38 -3.60
CA GLU A 95 4.87 -11.09 -3.36
C GLU A 95 4.88 -11.93 -2.08
N ALA A 96 4.01 -11.62 -1.12
CA ALA A 96 3.80 -12.42 0.07
C ALA A 96 2.75 -13.54 -0.11
N GLY A 97 2.25 -13.77 -1.34
CA GLY A 97 1.24 -14.80 -1.61
C GLY A 97 -0.15 -14.46 -1.05
N ARG A 98 -0.46 -13.16 -0.93
CA ARG A 98 -1.77 -12.64 -0.49
C ARG A 98 -2.50 -11.97 -1.66
N GLU A 99 -2.64 -12.68 -2.77
CA GLU A 99 -3.22 -12.17 -4.01
C GLU A 99 -4.68 -11.73 -3.85
N GLU A 100 -5.48 -12.42 -3.02
CA GLU A 100 -6.87 -12.02 -2.75
C GLU A 100 -6.98 -10.65 -2.06
N ASP A 101 -6.05 -10.33 -1.18
CA ASP A 101 -6.00 -9.01 -0.53
C ASP A 101 -5.49 -7.93 -1.47
N ALA A 102 -4.52 -8.27 -2.34
CA ALA A 102 -4.10 -7.38 -3.41
C ALA A 102 -5.28 -7.07 -4.35
N ASP A 103 -6.05 -8.07 -4.75
CA ASP A 103 -7.21 -7.91 -5.63
C ASP A 103 -8.37 -7.15 -4.97
N ARG A 104 -8.44 -7.10 -3.63
CA ARG A 104 -9.42 -6.30 -2.88
C ARG A 104 -9.09 -4.80 -2.80
N LEU A 105 -7.81 -4.43 -2.86
CA LEU A 105 -7.39 -3.03 -2.87
C LEU A 105 -7.76 -2.30 -4.16
N LEU A 106 -7.77 -3.06 -5.25
CA LEU A 106 -7.67 -2.49 -6.57
C LEU A 106 -8.99 -1.94 -7.19
N PRO A 107 -10.21 -2.38 -6.81
CA PRO A 107 -11.46 -1.83 -7.34
C PRO A 107 -11.69 -0.33 -7.08
N GLN A 108 -11.03 0.28 -6.08
CA GLN A 108 -11.10 1.75 -5.84
C GLN A 108 -10.13 2.54 -6.73
N GLY A 109 -9.02 1.93 -7.18
CA GLY A 109 -8.12 2.50 -8.18
C GLY A 109 -8.73 2.53 -9.59
N VAL A 110 -9.76 1.72 -9.84
CA VAL A 110 -10.44 1.56 -11.15
C VAL A 110 -11.35 2.74 -11.50
N ALA A 111 -11.73 3.57 -10.53
CA ALA A 111 -12.45 4.83 -10.80
C ALA A 111 -11.55 5.94 -11.40
N ARG A 112 -10.22 5.73 -11.42
CA ARG A 112 -9.23 6.71 -11.87
C ARG A 112 -8.97 6.60 -13.38
N PRO A 113 -8.86 7.72 -14.12
CA PRO A 113 -8.48 7.71 -15.53
C PRO A 113 -7.11 7.05 -15.74
N ALA A 114 -6.93 6.36 -16.86
CA ALA A 114 -5.64 5.76 -17.26
C ALA A 114 -4.48 6.78 -17.28
N ALA A 115 -4.80 8.06 -17.49
CA ALA A 115 -3.86 9.17 -17.43
C ALA A 115 -3.19 9.35 -16.06
N GLU A 116 -3.97 9.28 -14.97
CA GLU A 116 -3.43 9.43 -13.61
C GLU A 116 -2.50 8.27 -13.25
N VAL A 117 -2.82 7.06 -13.72
CA VAL A 117 -1.96 5.88 -13.54
C VAL A 117 -0.68 6.00 -14.36
N ALA A 118 -0.77 6.51 -15.58
CA ALA A 118 0.40 6.76 -16.41
C ALA A 118 1.34 7.79 -15.77
N GLU A 119 0.82 8.90 -15.28
CA GLU A 119 1.60 9.93 -14.58
C GLU A 119 2.29 9.38 -13.32
N ALA A 120 1.58 8.57 -12.52
CA ALA A 120 2.16 7.93 -11.35
C ALA A 120 3.27 6.93 -11.71
N ALA A 121 3.09 6.13 -12.76
CA ALA A 121 4.11 5.19 -13.23
C ALA A 121 5.37 5.91 -13.73
N LEU A 122 5.20 7.02 -14.46
CA LEU A 122 6.31 7.86 -14.91
C LEU A 122 7.07 8.51 -13.73
N ALA A 123 6.33 9.01 -12.72
CA ALA A 123 6.92 9.60 -11.53
C ALA A 123 7.73 8.57 -10.71
N LEU A 124 7.21 7.34 -10.57
CA LEU A 124 7.91 6.23 -9.93
C LEU A 124 9.19 5.86 -10.68
N GLY A 125 9.12 5.75 -12.01
CA GLY A 125 10.28 5.47 -12.86
C GLY A 125 11.36 6.55 -12.75
N ALA A 126 10.96 7.83 -12.77
CA ALA A 126 11.89 8.94 -12.60
C ALA A 126 12.56 8.95 -11.21
N ALA A 127 11.88 8.41 -10.19
CA ALA A 127 12.40 8.24 -8.84
C ALA A 127 13.25 6.97 -8.65
N GLY A 128 13.46 6.15 -9.69
CA GLY A 128 14.20 4.89 -9.60
C GLY A 128 13.46 3.79 -8.80
N ARG A 129 12.15 3.93 -8.61
CA ARG A 129 11.30 2.99 -7.87
C ARG A 129 10.78 1.90 -8.81
N ASP A 130 11.69 1.10 -9.37
CA ASP A 130 11.40 0.13 -10.43
C ASP A 130 10.44 -0.97 -9.98
N ARG A 131 10.55 -1.40 -8.71
CA ARG A 131 9.69 -2.43 -8.14
C ARG A 131 8.23 -1.97 -8.04
N GLU A 132 8.01 -0.76 -7.55
CA GLU A 132 6.68 -0.16 -7.42
C GLU A 132 6.09 0.20 -8.79
N THR A 133 6.94 0.64 -9.72
CA THR A 133 6.56 0.85 -11.12
C THR A 133 6.01 -0.43 -11.73
N ARG A 134 6.74 -1.54 -11.59
CA ARG A 134 6.33 -2.84 -12.10
C ARG A 134 5.01 -3.30 -11.46
N ALA A 135 4.91 -3.22 -10.13
CA ALA A 135 3.70 -3.61 -9.41
C ALA A 135 2.46 -2.81 -9.87
N LEU A 136 2.60 -1.50 -10.13
CA LEU A 136 1.51 -0.65 -10.64
C LEU A 136 1.04 -1.10 -12.03
N LEU A 137 2.00 -1.34 -12.94
CA LEU A 137 1.69 -1.74 -14.32
C LEU A 137 1.10 -3.14 -14.40
N GLU A 138 1.68 -4.12 -13.67
CA GLU A 138 1.15 -5.48 -13.57
C GLU A 138 -0.28 -5.50 -13.02
N ALA A 139 -0.54 -4.72 -11.96
CA ALA A 139 -1.88 -4.58 -11.42
C ALA A 139 -2.85 -3.96 -12.44
N PHE A 140 -2.44 -2.89 -13.13
CA PHE A 140 -3.28 -2.24 -14.14
C PHE A 140 -3.65 -3.19 -15.29
N VAL A 141 -2.69 -3.93 -15.84
CA VAL A 141 -2.93 -4.91 -16.92
C VAL A 141 -3.87 -6.02 -16.47
N ARG A 142 -3.74 -6.51 -15.23
CA ARG A 142 -4.58 -7.60 -14.71
C ARG A 142 -6.06 -7.19 -14.59
N LEU A 143 -6.33 -5.93 -14.29
CA LEU A 143 -7.65 -5.45 -13.88
C LEU A 143 -8.39 -4.64 -14.94
N ARG A 144 -7.66 -4.12 -15.93
CA ARG A 144 -8.19 -3.21 -16.93
C ARG A 144 -8.31 -3.93 -18.26
N THR A 145 -9.25 -3.45 -19.06
CA THR A 145 -9.44 -3.99 -20.40
C THR A 145 -8.20 -3.75 -21.27
N ALA A 146 -8.06 -4.54 -22.33
CA ALA A 146 -6.99 -4.31 -23.30
C ALA A 146 -7.01 -2.89 -23.88
N ASP A 147 -8.20 -2.30 -24.07
CA ASP A 147 -8.36 -0.93 -24.56
C ASP A 147 -7.87 0.14 -23.57
N GLU A 148 -8.08 -0.08 -22.27
CA GLU A 148 -7.60 0.80 -21.20
C GLU A 148 -6.08 0.67 -21.02
N THR A 149 -5.54 -0.54 -21.12
CA THR A 149 -4.09 -0.79 -21.19
C THR A 149 -3.47 -0.13 -22.41
N ALA A 150 -4.13 -0.18 -23.56
CA ALA A 150 -3.70 0.54 -24.75
C ALA A 150 -3.81 2.06 -24.57
N ALA A 151 -4.80 2.56 -23.84
CA ALA A 151 -4.92 3.99 -23.50
C ALA A 151 -3.77 4.47 -22.61
N LEU A 152 -3.36 3.65 -21.64
CA LEU A 152 -2.18 3.91 -20.82
C LEU A 152 -0.89 3.89 -21.67
N ALA A 153 -0.74 2.89 -22.55
CA ALA A 153 0.43 2.82 -23.46
C ALA A 153 0.54 4.03 -24.40
N ARG A 154 -0.59 4.62 -24.81
CA ARG A 154 -0.62 5.82 -25.67
C ARG A 154 -0.09 7.08 -24.98
N HIS A 155 0.02 7.10 -23.65
CA HIS A 155 0.50 8.28 -22.91
C HIS A 155 1.99 8.55 -23.11
N ASP A 156 2.80 7.49 -23.15
CA ASP A 156 4.21 7.50 -23.55
C ASP A 156 4.59 6.12 -24.14
N PRO A 157 4.40 5.93 -25.45
CA PRO A 157 4.61 4.62 -26.08
C PRO A 157 6.03 4.08 -25.91
N HIS A 158 7.03 4.96 -25.90
CA HIS A 158 8.42 4.54 -25.79
C HIS A 158 8.76 4.03 -24.38
N TRP A 159 8.09 4.55 -23.36
CA TRP A 159 8.30 4.14 -21.98
C TRP A 159 7.42 2.96 -21.56
N PHE A 160 6.15 2.96 -21.95
CA PHE A 160 5.15 1.98 -21.51
C PHE A 160 5.16 0.67 -22.31
N THR A 161 5.25 0.72 -23.64
CA THR A 161 5.18 -0.50 -24.47
C THR A 161 6.17 -1.60 -24.06
N PRO A 162 7.47 -1.34 -23.78
CA PRO A 162 8.39 -2.40 -23.35
C PRO A 162 8.13 -2.94 -21.93
N ARG A 163 7.26 -2.30 -21.14
CA ARG A 163 6.91 -2.69 -19.76
C ARG A 163 5.55 -3.38 -19.63
N LEU A 164 4.78 -3.40 -20.72
CA LEU A 164 3.43 -3.99 -20.78
C LEU A 164 3.37 -5.26 -21.65
N LEU A 165 4.49 -5.63 -22.28
CA LEU A 165 4.68 -6.81 -23.13
C LEU A 165 5.55 -7.85 -22.41
#